data_AF-A0A916Z8W2-F1
#
_entry.id   AF-A0A916Z8W2-F1
#
_cell.length_a   1.000
_cell.length_b   1.000
_cell.length_c   1.000
_cell.angle_alpha   90.00
_cell.angle_beta   90.00
_cell.angle_gamma   90.00
#
_symmetry.space_group_name_H-M   'P 1'
#
loop_
_entity.id
_entity.type
_entity.pdbx_description
1 polymer ?
#
loop_
_entity_poly.entity_id
_entity_poly.type
_entity_poly.pdbx_seq_one_letter_code
_entity_poly.pdbx_strand_id
1 'polypeptide(L)'
;MKRRRFKLALEPGAAALTRLAQLHDHAFHQASGSSAPLGRELQLYIEQTFPGSGPEQFASSLTANGQLGWNLDAGPDGAVAIVSTPDGAALSAVARILEYIAPEALARPMTYVPDDTPIVAPRSTQSLH
;
A
#
# COMPACT_ATOMS: atom_id res chain seq x y z
N MET A 1 7.17 15.16 -3.46
CA MET A 1 5.80 15.12 -2.89
C MET A 1 5.90 14.85 -1.39
N LYS A 2 5.04 15.48 -0.56
CA LYS A 2 5.08 15.37 0.91
C LYS A 2 4.34 14.12 1.39
N ARG A 3 4.98 13.28 2.22
CA ARG A 3 4.31 12.18 2.93
C ARG A 3 3.32 12.77 3.95
N ARG A 4 2.15 12.16 4.09
CA ARG A 4 1.10 12.62 5.01
C ARG A 4 0.52 11.45 5.77
N ARG A 5 -0.03 11.74 6.95
CA ARG A 5 -0.90 10.80 7.63
C ARG A 5 -2.33 10.95 7.10
N PHE A 6 -2.99 9.84 6.82
CA PHE A 6 -4.35 9.77 6.32
C PHE A 6 -4.96 8.38 6.51
N LYS A 7 -6.29 8.34 6.50
CA LYS A 7 -7.09 7.15 6.31
C LYS A 7 -7.90 7.30 5.03
N LEU A 8 -7.87 6.28 4.18
CA LEU A 8 -8.62 6.20 2.93
C LEU A 8 -9.52 4.97 3.00
N ALA A 9 -10.82 5.17 3.21
CA ALA A 9 -11.79 4.08 3.20
C ALA A 9 -12.20 3.75 1.76
N LEU A 10 -12.17 2.46 1.43
CA LEU A 10 -12.43 1.88 0.13
C LEU A 10 -13.44 0.74 0.25
N GLU A 11 -14.19 0.50 -0.82
CA GLU A 11 -15.07 -0.67 -0.96
C GLU A 11 -14.62 -1.56 -2.13
N PRO A 12 -13.43 -2.20 -2.04
CA PRO A 12 -12.98 -3.10 -3.08
C PRO A 12 -13.87 -4.36 -3.14
N GLY A 13 -14.01 -4.94 -4.32
CA GLY A 13 -14.49 -6.31 -4.45
C GLY A 13 -13.53 -7.31 -3.81
N ALA A 14 -13.98 -8.54 -3.57
CA ALA A 14 -13.18 -9.58 -2.91
C ALA A 14 -11.82 -9.82 -3.61
N ALA A 15 -11.79 -9.84 -4.94
CA ALA A 15 -10.57 -10.02 -5.72
C ALA A 15 -9.57 -8.86 -5.54
N ALA A 16 -10.03 -7.59 -5.57
CA ALA A 16 -9.17 -6.45 -5.25
C ALA A 16 -8.62 -6.52 -3.83
N LEU A 17 -9.45 -6.90 -2.86
CA LEU A 17 -9.00 -7.03 -1.48
C LEU A 17 -7.89 -8.07 -1.35
N THR A 18 -8.06 -9.26 -1.95
CA THR A 18 -7.03 -10.30 -1.96
C THR A 18 -5.74 -9.81 -2.61
N ARG A 19 -5.81 -9.09 -3.74
CA ARG A 19 -4.64 -8.54 -4.43
C ARG A 19 -3.93 -7.47 -3.60
N LEU A 20 -4.67 -6.56 -2.96
CA LEU A 20 -4.10 -5.56 -2.07
C LEU A 20 -3.43 -6.19 -0.84
N ALA A 21 -4.06 -7.21 -0.24
CA ALA A 21 -3.49 -7.94 0.90
C ALA A 21 -2.18 -8.65 0.52
N GLN A 22 -2.15 -9.31 -0.64
CA GLN A 22 -0.95 -9.98 -1.14
C GLN A 22 0.17 -8.98 -1.49
N LEU A 23 -0.16 -7.80 -2.04
CA LEU A 23 0.82 -6.76 -2.29
C LEU A 23 1.39 -6.22 -0.97
N HIS A 24 0.51 -5.97 0.00
CA HIS A 24 0.91 -5.48 1.32
C HIS A 24 1.86 -6.46 2.02
N ASP A 25 1.51 -7.75 2.04
CA ASP A 25 2.33 -8.81 2.64
C ASP A 25 3.70 -8.92 1.96
N HIS A 26 3.72 -8.95 0.63
CA HIS A 26 4.96 -8.94 -0.16
C HIS A 26 5.85 -7.73 0.18
N ALA A 27 5.26 -6.54 0.22
CA ALA A 27 5.97 -5.31 0.54
C ALA A 27 6.47 -5.26 1.99
N PHE A 28 5.73 -5.84 2.94
CA PHE A 28 6.14 -6.00 4.33
C PHE A 28 7.34 -6.95 4.47
N HIS A 29 7.33 -8.07 3.75
CA HIS A 29 8.46 -8.99 3.71
C HIS A 29 9.70 -8.34 3.09
N GLN A 30 9.55 -7.64 1.98
CA GLN A 30 10.64 -6.89 1.35
C GLN A 30 11.24 -5.83 2.29
N ALA A 31 10.39 -5.08 3.00
CA ALA A 31 10.79 -4.11 4.01
C ALA A 31 11.62 -4.75 5.15
N SER A 32 11.29 -5.99 5.49
CA SER A 32 11.96 -6.78 6.52
C SER A 32 13.23 -7.49 6.03
N GLY A 33 13.63 -7.29 4.77
CA GLY A 33 14.77 -7.97 4.16
C GLY A 33 14.51 -9.45 3.83
N SER A 34 13.24 -9.88 3.86
CA SER A 34 12.82 -11.23 3.50
C SER A 34 12.24 -11.26 2.09
N SER A 35 12.45 -12.38 1.39
CA SER A 35 11.81 -12.64 0.10
C SER A 35 10.59 -13.52 0.35
N ALA A 36 9.39 -12.93 0.27
CA ALA A 36 8.15 -13.71 0.21
C ALA A 36 7.67 -13.78 -1.25
N PRO A 37 7.28 -14.98 -1.73
CA PRO A 37 6.70 -15.11 -3.05
C PRO A 37 5.40 -14.31 -3.15
N LEU A 38 5.13 -13.72 -4.31
CA LEU A 38 3.83 -13.12 -4.56
C LEU A 38 2.69 -14.12 -4.39
N GLY A 39 1.61 -13.67 -3.78
CA GLY A 39 0.38 -14.44 -3.73
C GLY A 39 -0.20 -14.69 -5.12
N ARG A 40 -0.79 -15.87 -5.31
CA ARG A 40 -1.25 -16.38 -6.61
C ARG A 40 -2.23 -15.46 -7.34
N GLU A 41 -3.16 -14.85 -6.62
CA GLU A 41 -4.20 -13.98 -7.22
C GLU A 41 -3.58 -12.72 -7.81
N LEU A 42 -2.68 -12.08 -7.05
CA LEU A 42 -1.92 -10.92 -7.50
C LEU A 42 -1.00 -11.26 -8.66
N GLN A 43 -0.31 -12.40 -8.59
CA GLN A 43 0.54 -12.87 -9.69
C GLN A 43 -0.25 -13.04 -10.98
N LEU A 44 -1.34 -13.82 -10.94
CA LEU A 44 -2.19 -14.07 -12.12
C LEU A 44 -2.77 -12.78 -12.69
N TYR A 45 -3.22 -11.87 -11.82
CA TYR A 45 -3.75 -10.59 -12.24
C TYR A 45 -2.71 -9.75 -12.96
N ILE A 46 -1.47 -9.67 -12.44
CA ILE A 46 -0.39 -8.91 -13.10
C ILE A 46 -0.03 -9.55 -14.44
N GLU A 47 0.12 -10.88 -14.50
CA GLU A 47 0.45 -11.60 -15.74
C GLU A 47 -0.59 -11.36 -16.85
N GLN A 48 -1.87 -11.31 -16.47
CA GLN A 48 -2.97 -11.09 -17.41
C GLN A 48 -3.11 -9.62 -17.83
N THR A 49 -2.90 -8.68 -16.90
CA THR A 49 -3.20 -7.26 -17.12
C THR A 49 -2.00 -6.49 -17.69
N PHE A 50 -0.78 -6.90 -17.34
CA PHE A 50 0.47 -6.24 -17.73
C PHE A 50 1.43 -7.25 -18.39
N PRO A 51 1.06 -7.80 -19.57
CA PRO A 51 1.85 -8.84 -20.23
C PRO A 51 3.29 -8.36 -20.47
N GLY A 52 4.26 -9.21 -20.15
CA GLY A 52 5.68 -8.91 -20.28
C GLY A 52 6.31 -8.22 -19.06
N SER A 53 5.51 -7.81 -18.07
CA SER A 53 6.03 -7.40 -16.76
C SER A 53 6.26 -8.64 -15.89
N GLY A 54 7.48 -8.87 -15.43
CA GLY A 54 7.73 -9.90 -14.41
C GLY A 54 6.93 -9.57 -13.14
N PRO A 55 6.01 -10.41 -12.65
CA PRO A 55 5.08 -10.04 -11.57
C PRO A 55 5.76 -9.52 -10.31
N GLU A 56 6.83 -10.20 -9.89
CA GLU A 56 7.69 -9.82 -8.76
C GLU A 56 8.30 -8.43 -8.95
N GLN A 57 8.84 -8.16 -10.14
CA GLN A 57 9.47 -6.88 -10.46
C GLN A 57 8.42 -5.76 -10.53
N PHE A 58 7.24 -6.03 -11.08
CA PHE A 58 6.14 -5.10 -11.13
C PHE A 58 5.65 -4.75 -9.72
N ALA A 59 5.38 -5.74 -8.87
CA ALA A 59 4.97 -5.53 -7.49
C ALA A 59 6.02 -4.73 -6.69
N SER A 60 7.30 -5.10 -6.82
CA SER A 60 8.41 -4.37 -6.20
C SER A 60 8.49 -2.90 -6.66
N SER A 61 8.16 -2.62 -7.93
CA SER A 61 8.18 -1.25 -8.46
C SER A 61 7.08 -0.36 -7.86
N LEU A 62 5.96 -0.96 -7.44
CA LEU A 62 4.83 -0.24 -6.83
C LEU A 62 5.07 0.10 -5.36
N THR A 63 5.94 -0.66 -4.68
CA THR A 63 6.18 -0.58 -3.23
C THR A 63 7.49 0.14 -2.87
N ALA A 64 8.10 0.80 -3.86
CA ALA A 64 9.45 1.36 -3.86
C ALA A 64 10.01 1.84 -2.49
N ASN A 65 11.23 1.37 -2.19
CA ASN A 65 12.10 1.67 -1.04
C ASN A 65 11.81 0.95 0.28
N GLY A 66 11.00 -0.12 0.29
CA GLY A 66 10.89 -1.00 1.47
C GLY A 66 10.36 -0.33 2.73
N GLN A 67 9.80 0.88 2.64
CA GLN A 67 9.03 1.49 3.71
C GLN A 67 7.56 1.39 3.32
N LEU A 68 6.87 0.45 3.96
CA LEU A 68 5.43 0.36 3.89
C LEU A 68 4.85 1.57 4.63
N GLY A 69 4.74 2.69 3.91
CA GLY A 69 4.17 3.95 4.41
C GLY A 69 2.67 3.87 4.68
N TRP A 70 2.06 2.70 4.49
CA TRP A 70 0.63 2.42 4.58
C TRP A 70 0.38 1.02 5.11
N ASN A 71 -0.84 0.76 5.58
CA ASN A 71 -1.31 -0.52 6.10
C ASN A 71 -2.77 -0.72 5.66
N LEU A 72 -3.24 -1.96 5.71
CA LEU A 72 -4.64 -2.31 5.52
C LEU A 72 -5.31 -2.47 6.89
N ASP A 73 -6.44 -1.80 7.06
CA ASP A 73 -7.27 -1.87 8.26
C ASP A 73 -8.68 -2.31 7.88
N ALA A 74 -9.33 -3.06 8.76
CA ALA A 74 -10.72 -3.43 8.60
C ALA A 74 -11.59 -2.21 8.89
N GLY A 75 -12.31 -1.73 7.88
CA GLY A 75 -13.31 -0.69 8.03
C GLY A 75 -14.64 -1.24 8.58
N PRO A 76 -15.55 -0.35 8.99
CA PRO A 76 -16.92 -0.74 9.32
C PRO A 76 -17.61 -1.37 8.09
N ASP A 77 -18.56 -2.27 8.34
CA ASP A 77 -19.45 -2.86 7.32
C ASP A 77 -18.74 -3.60 6.16
N GLY A 78 -17.53 -4.12 6.39
CA GLY A 78 -16.75 -4.85 5.38
C GLY A 78 -15.97 -3.94 4.41
N ALA A 79 -15.97 -2.63 4.65
CA ALA A 79 -15.06 -1.71 3.99
C ALA A 79 -13.61 -2.00 4.38
N VAL A 80 -12.66 -1.61 3.53
CA VAL A 80 -11.23 -1.75 3.78
C VAL A 80 -10.62 -0.37 3.79
N ALA A 81 -9.83 -0.05 4.80
CA ALA A 81 -9.15 1.22 4.87
C ALA A 81 -7.66 1.07 4.57
N ILE A 82 -7.14 1.88 3.65
CA ILE A 82 -5.72 2.12 3.55
C ILE A 82 -5.37 3.23 4.53
N VAL A 83 -4.57 2.90 5.54
CA VAL A 83 -4.14 3.82 6.58
C VAL A 83 -2.66 4.07 6.41
N SER A 84 -2.23 5.31 6.26
CA SER A 84 -0.80 5.61 6.26
C SER A 84 -0.16 5.27 7.62
N THR A 85 1.06 4.75 7.63
CA THR A 85 1.82 4.53 8.86
C THR A 85 2.32 5.86 9.46
N PRO A 86 2.91 5.86 10.69
CA PRO A 86 3.44 7.08 11.30
C PRO A 86 4.47 7.84 10.45
N ASP A 87 5.20 7.14 9.58
CA ASP A 87 6.18 7.68 8.61
C ASP A 87 5.51 8.36 7.40
N GLY A 88 4.20 8.17 7.27
CA GLY A 88 3.35 8.67 6.20
C GLY A 88 3.53 7.95 4.86
N ALA A 89 2.49 8.00 4.04
CA ALA A 89 2.55 7.60 2.63
C ALA A 89 2.41 8.82 1.73
N ALA A 90 2.98 8.74 0.53
CA ALA A 90 2.58 9.64 -0.54
C ALA A 90 1.20 9.18 -1.04
N LEU A 91 0.19 10.04 -0.97
CA LEU A 91 -1.15 9.72 -1.46
C LEU A 91 -1.14 9.31 -2.94
N SER A 92 -0.26 9.91 -3.74
CA SER A 92 -0.06 9.53 -5.15
C SER A 92 0.50 8.12 -5.34
N ALA A 93 1.32 7.62 -4.40
CA ALA A 93 1.80 6.25 -4.44
C ALA A 93 0.65 5.27 -4.15
N VAL A 94 -0.20 5.59 -3.17
CA VAL A 94 -1.40 4.80 -2.87
C VAL A 94 -2.40 4.86 -4.03
N ALA A 95 -2.63 6.02 -4.62
CA ALA A 95 -3.48 6.16 -5.81
C ALA A 95 -2.96 5.29 -6.97
N ARG A 96 -1.65 5.30 -7.22
CA ARG A 96 -1.02 4.46 -8.25
C ARG A 96 -1.19 2.96 -7.97
N ILE A 97 -1.06 2.53 -6.72
CA ILE A 97 -1.35 1.14 -6.33
C ILE A 97 -2.81 0.79 -6.64
N LEU A 98 -3.76 1.66 -6.27
CA LEU A 98 -5.18 1.42 -6.53
C LEU A 98 -5.47 1.36 -8.03
N GLU A 99 -4.93 2.28 -8.83
CA GLU A 99 -5.09 2.30 -10.28
C GLU A 99 -4.64 0.99 -10.94
N TYR A 100 -3.51 0.43 -10.50
CA TYR A 100 -2.98 -0.78 -11.11
C TYR A 100 -3.54 -2.08 -10.51
N ILE A 101 -3.77 -2.13 -9.19
CA ILE A 101 -4.03 -3.38 -8.46
C ILE A 101 -5.49 -3.55 -8.04
N ALA A 102 -6.19 -2.45 -7.80
CA ALA A 102 -7.59 -2.48 -7.38
C ALA A 102 -8.39 -1.37 -8.08
N PRO A 103 -8.39 -1.30 -9.43
CA PRO A 103 -9.06 -0.22 -10.15
C PRO A 103 -10.56 -0.17 -9.83
N GLU A 104 -11.18 -1.30 -9.50
CA GLU A 104 -12.59 -1.32 -9.08
C GLU A 104 -12.87 -0.55 -7.78
N ALA A 105 -11.86 -0.37 -6.91
CA ALA A 105 -12.02 0.40 -5.68
C ALA A 105 -12.19 1.90 -5.97
N LEU A 106 -11.72 2.36 -7.13
CA LEU A 106 -11.87 3.74 -7.60
C LEU A 106 -13.25 3.99 -8.22
N ALA A 107 -13.99 2.94 -8.58
CA ALA A 107 -15.34 3.04 -9.14
C ALA A 107 -16.42 3.31 -8.07
N ARG A 108 -16.07 3.19 -6.79
CA ARG A 108 -16.95 3.45 -5.65
C ARG A 108 -16.56 4.72 -4.89
N PRO A 109 -17.48 5.30 -4.11
CA PRO A 109 -17.16 6.45 -3.26
C PRO A 109 -15.99 6.13 -2.33
N MET A 110 -15.04 7.06 -2.26
CA MET A 110 -13.87 6.96 -1.38
C MET A 110 -13.96 8.05 -0.31
N THR A 111 -13.68 7.69 0.94
CA THR A 111 -13.64 8.65 2.05
C THR A 111 -12.20 8.89 2.47
N TYR A 112 -11.71 10.11 2.25
CA TYR A 112 -10.38 10.54 2.69
C TYR A 112 -10.50 11.33 4.00
N VAL A 113 -9.77 10.87 5.02
CA VAL A 113 -9.65 11.56 6.31
C VAL A 113 -8.17 11.91 6.50
N PRO A 114 -7.77 13.18 6.42
CA PRO A 114 -6.42 13.60 6.74
C PRO A 114 -6.17 13.45 8.24
N ASP A 115 -4.94 13.06 8.60
CA ASP A 115 -4.43 13.19 9.96
C ASP A 115 -3.34 14.26 9.92
N ASP A 116 -3.66 15.43 10.49
CA ASP A 116 -2.77 16.59 10.54
C ASP A 116 -1.68 16.48 11.61
N THR A 117 -1.57 15.32 12.29
CA THR A 117 -0.48 15.09 13.24
C THR A 117 0.86 15.17 12.50
N PRO A 118 1.76 16.10 12.88
CA PRO A 118 3.04 16.26 12.20
C PRO A 118 3.86 14.97 12.29
N ILE A 119 4.43 14.55 11.15
CA ILE A 119 5.40 13.46 11.09
C ILE A 119 6.68 13.97 11.77
N VAL A 120 6.84 13.69 13.06
CA VAL A 120 8.06 13.97 13.79
C VAL A 120 9.07 12.91 13.38
N ALA A 121 10.09 13.30 12.60
CA ALA A 121 11.23 12.42 12.35
C ALA A 121 11.84 12.02 13.71
N PRO A 122 12.25 10.75 13.90
CA PRO A 122 12.95 10.37 15.11
C PRO A 122 14.15 11.31 15.26
N ARG A 123 14.20 12.05 16.37
CA ARG A 123 15.41 12.82 16.71
C ARG A 123 16.52 11.80 16.79
N SER A 124 17.45 11.83 15.85
CA SER A 124 18.75 11.20 16.04
C SER A 124 19.29 11.79 17.34
N THR A 125 19.24 11.01 18.42
CA THR A 125 20.02 11.30 19.61
C THR A 125 21.46 11.27 19.15
N GLN A 126 21.96 12.46 18.85
CA GLN A 126 23.37 12.73 18.73
C GLN A 126 23.91 12.43 20.13
N SER A 127 24.38 11.19 20.34
CA SER A 127 25.15 10.83 21.53
C SER A 127 26.38 11.71 21.52
N LEU A 128 26.31 12.78 22.30
CA LEU A 128 27.46 13.58 22.69
C LEU A 128 28.12 12.85 23.87
N HIS A 129 29.41 12.56 23.66
CA HIS A 129 30.42 12.05 24.59
C HIS A 129 30.49 10.55 24.84
#